data_AF-A0A2T5JRL3-F1
#
_entry.id   AF-A0A2T5JRL3-F1
#
_cell.length_a   1.000
_cell.length_b   1.000
_cell.length_c   1.000
_cell.angle_alpha   90.00
_cell.angle_beta   90.00
_cell.angle_gamma   90.00
#
_symmetry.space_group_name_H-M   'P 1'
#
loop_
_entity.id
_entity.type
_entity.pdbx_description
1 polymer ?
#
loop_
_entity_poly.entity_id
_entity_poly.type
_entity_poly.pdbx_seq_one_letter_code
_entity_poly.pdbx_strand_id
1 'polypeptide(L)'
;MNQKSTLRVGLTIIVFAAAGLLVAPAPGYSQTGGMERRDDRRDDRQDARETKQTGREEGRDAKADCRDAGGSGPECRQEKREIKQDARGKARDIKKD
;
A
#
# COMPACT_ATOMS: atom_id res chain seq x y z
N MET A 1 -6.73 55.63 36.36
CA MET A 1 -5.53 55.32 35.55
C MET A 1 -5.67 54.00 34.77
N ASN A 2 -6.85 53.66 34.22
CA ASN A 2 -7.10 52.26 33.78
C ASN A 2 -7.46 52.10 32.29
N GLN A 3 -7.83 53.17 31.58
CA GLN A 3 -8.33 53.08 30.20
C GLN A 3 -7.22 52.99 29.15
N LYS A 4 -6.05 53.59 29.42
CA LYS A 4 -4.86 53.50 28.56
C LYS A 4 -4.18 52.13 28.68
N SER A 5 -4.27 51.50 29.86
CA SER A 5 -3.69 50.20 30.15
C SER A 5 -4.49 49.05 29.52
N THR A 6 -5.82 49.13 29.58
CA THR A 6 -6.71 48.14 28.92
C THR A 6 -6.60 48.18 27.39
N LEU A 7 -6.46 49.38 26.80
CA LEU A 7 -6.29 49.51 25.36
C LEU A 7 -4.93 48.94 24.88
N ARG A 8 -3.86 49.16 25.66
CA ARG A 8 -2.53 48.63 25.36
C ARG A 8 -2.47 47.11 25.49
N VAL A 9 -3.07 46.55 26.55
CA VAL A 9 -3.12 45.09 26.77
C VAL A 9 -3.97 44.40 25.69
N GLY A 10 -5.12 44.98 25.32
CA GLY A 10 -5.94 44.45 24.23
C GLY A 10 -5.21 44.46 22.88
N LEU A 11 -4.47 45.53 22.58
CA LEU A 11 -3.72 45.65 21.33
C LEU A 11 -2.52 44.70 21.28
N THR A 12 -1.85 44.44 22.41
CA THR A 12 -0.79 43.43 22.48
C THR A 12 -1.31 42.00 22.30
N ILE A 13 -2.50 41.68 22.83
CA ILE A 13 -3.11 40.35 22.66
C ILE A 13 -3.47 40.11 21.18
N ILE A 14 -3.99 41.11 20.49
CA ILE A 14 -4.33 41.01 19.06
C ILE A 14 -3.06 40.83 18.21
N VAL A 15 -1.97 41.55 18.51
CA VAL A 15 -0.70 41.40 17.79
C VAL A 15 -0.09 40.01 18.01
N PHE A 16 -0.14 39.46 19.23
CA PHE A 16 0.33 38.10 19.50
C PHE A 16 -0.55 37.02 18.82
N ALA A 17 -1.86 37.22 18.75
CA ALA A 17 -2.76 36.31 18.04
C ALA A 17 -2.52 36.32 16.52
N ALA A 18 -2.24 37.49 15.92
CA ALA A 18 -1.90 37.61 14.51
C ALA A 18 -0.53 37.00 14.17
N ALA A 19 0.45 37.15 15.06
CA ALA A 19 1.78 36.55 14.89
C ALA A 19 1.75 35.02 15.00
N GLY A 20 0.89 34.46 15.87
CA GLY A 20 0.73 33.01 16.02
C GLY A 20 0.21 32.31 14.76
N LEU A 21 -0.60 33.00 13.94
CA LEU A 21 -1.13 32.43 12.70
C LEU A 21 -0.07 32.31 11.59
N LEU A 22 1.03 33.07 11.66
CA LEU A 22 2.13 33.04 10.69
C LEU A 22 3.17 31.94 10.98
N VAL A 23 3.08 31.27 12.14
CA VAL A 23 3.98 30.17 12.55
C VAL A 23 3.26 28.82 12.49
N ALA A 24 2.17 28.71 11.72
CA ALA A 24 1.65 27.39 11.37
C ALA A 24 2.70 26.70 10.47
N PRO A 25 3.29 25.55 10.87
CA PRO A 25 4.14 24.80 9.98
C PRO A 25 3.29 24.44 8.77
N ALA A 26 3.64 24.97 7.60
CA ALA A 26 3.05 24.51 6.36
C ALA A 26 3.25 22.99 6.31
N PRO A 27 2.21 22.20 5.96
CA PRO A 27 2.41 20.77 5.74
C PRO A 27 3.55 20.64 4.73
N GLY A 28 4.69 20.14 5.21
CA GLY A 28 5.85 19.87 4.38
C GLY A 28 5.50 18.70 3.50
N TYR A 29 4.94 18.98 2.33
CA TYR A 29 4.75 17.97 1.30
C TYR A 29 6.14 17.49 0.89
N SER A 30 6.58 16.40 1.50
CA SER A 30 7.73 15.61 1.06
C SER A 30 7.41 14.80 -0.21
N GLN A 31 6.35 15.19 -0.95
CA GLN A 31 6.00 14.66 -2.27
C GLN A 31 7.07 15.04 -3.29
N THR A 32 8.16 14.28 -3.26
CA THR A 32 9.09 14.20 -4.38
C THR A 32 8.40 13.41 -5.50
N GLY A 33 8.69 13.71 -6.78
CA GLY A 33 8.20 12.92 -7.92
C GLY A 33 8.65 11.44 -7.94
N GLY A 34 9.28 10.94 -6.87
CA GLY A 34 9.50 9.53 -6.61
C GLY A 34 8.40 8.85 -5.77
N MET A 35 7.40 9.57 -5.27
CA MET A 35 6.28 8.96 -4.52
C MET A 35 5.32 8.20 -5.44
N GLU A 36 4.95 8.76 -6.60
CA GLU A 36 4.13 8.08 -7.61
C GLU A 36 4.76 6.74 -8.02
N ARG A 37 6.04 6.75 -8.40
CA ARG A 37 6.80 5.51 -8.70
C ARG A 37 6.89 4.51 -7.53
N ARG A 38 6.74 4.96 -6.28
CA ARG A 38 6.73 4.07 -5.10
C ARG A 38 5.35 3.47 -4.87
N ASP A 39 4.29 4.24 -5.14
CA ASP A 39 2.91 3.79 -5.07
C ASP A 39 2.63 2.78 -6.18
N ASP A 40 3.03 3.06 -7.43
CA ASP A 40 2.93 2.10 -8.55
C ASP A 40 3.62 0.77 -8.19
N ARG A 41 4.89 0.84 -7.75
CA ARG A 41 5.64 -0.35 -7.30
C ARG A 41 5.02 -1.06 -6.10
N ARG A 42 4.25 -0.37 -5.27
CA ARG A 42 3.58 -0.96 -4.10
C ARG A 42 2.36 -1.74 -4.57
N ASP A 43 1.61 -1.19 -5.51
CA ASP A 43 0.44 -1.80 -6.12
C ASP A 43 0.86 -3.06 -6.90
N ASP A 44 1.89 -2.99 -7.76
CA ASP A 44 2.43 -4.17 -8.48
C ASP A 44 2.86 -5.29 -7.52
N ARG A 45 3.43 -4.91 -6.37
CA ARG A 45 3.86 -5.87 -5.35
C ARG A 45 2.67 -6.50 -4.64
N GLN A 46 1.57 -5.78 -4.48
CA GLN A 46 0.34 -6.29 -3.91
C GLN A 46 -0.31 -7.26 -4.90
N ASP A 47 -0.50 -6.85 -6.14
CA ASP A 47 -1.12 -7.68 -7.20
C ASP A 47 -0.33 -8.96 -7.46
N ALA A 48 1.00 -8.86 -7.49
CA ALA A 48 1.87 -10.02 -7.58
C ALA A 48 1.82 -10.94 -6.35
N ARG A 49 1.44 -10.44 -5.16
CA ARG A 49 1.20 -11.30 -4.00
C ARG A 49 -0.14 -12.00 -4.11
N GLU A 50 -1.18 -11.27 -4.49
CA GLU A 50 -2.54 -11.80 -4.68
C GLU A 50 -2.54 -12.90 -5.74
N THR A 51 -1.92 -12.66 -6.90
CA THR A 51 -1.73 -13.67 -7.97
C THR A 51 -1.08 -14.96 -7.45
N LYS A 52 -0.08 -14.84 -6.56
CA LYS A 52 0.58 -16.02 -5.96
C LYS A 52 -0.28 -16.72 -4.92
N GLN A 53 -1.21 -16.03 -4.28
CA GLN A 53 -2.15 -16.64 -3.33
C GLN A 53 -3.25 -17.37 -4.09
N THR A 54 -3.85 -16.75 -5.10
CA THR A 54 -4.81 -17.37 -6.01
C THR A 54 -4.23 -18.66 -6.60
N GLY A 55 -3.02 -18.62 -7.18
CA GLY A 55 -2.38 -19.83 -7.71
C GLY A 55 -2.01 -20.89 -6.65
N ARG A 56 -1.94 -20.55 -5.35
CA ARG A 56 -1.77 -21.55 -4.28
C ARG A 56 -3.08 -22.24 -3.94
N GLU A 57 -4.19 -21.51 -3.98
CA GLU A 57 -5.54 -21.99 -3.76
C GLU A 57 -5.98 -22.85 -4.95
N GLU A 58 -5.89 -22.33 -6.17
CA GLU A 58 -6.12 -23.10 -7.40
C GLU A 58 -5.29 -24.39 -7.44
N GLY A 59 -4.00 -24.32 -7.07
CA GLY A 59 -3.16 -25.52 -7.01
C GLY A 59 -3.53 -26.48 -5.86
N ARG A 60 -4.24 -26.05 -4.81
CA ARG A 60 -4.82 -26.96 -3.80
C ARG A 60 -6.08 -27.62 -4.36
N ASP A 61 -6.93 -26.85 -5.02
CA ASP A 61 -8.21 -27.30 -5.56
C ASP A 61 -7.97 -28.29 -6.70
N ALA A 62 -7.14 -27.95 -7.69
CA ALA A 62 -6.76 -28.87 -8.76
C ALA A 62 -6.12 -30.17 -8.24
N LYS A 63 -5.39 -30.12 -7.11
CA LYS A 63 -4.85 -31.34 -6.49
C LYS A 63 -5.94 -32.19 -5.84
N ALA A 64 -6.96 -31.57 -5.27
CA ALA A 64 -8.12 -32.28 -4.73
C ALA A 64 -8.88 -32.94 -5.88
N ASP A 65 -9.20 -32.16 -6.91
CA ASP A 65 -9.90 -32.63 -8.11
C ASP A 65 -9.16 -33.80 -8.80
N CYS A 66 -7.83 -33.69 -8.97
CA CYS A 66 -7.01 -34.77 -9.53
C CYS A 66 -7.07 -36.05 -8.68
N ARG A 67 -7.11 -35.92 -7.34
CA ARG A 67 -7.24 -37.09 -6.45
C ARG A 67 -8.63 -37.71 -6.54
N ASP A 68 -9.66 -36.88 -6.61
CA ASP A 68 -11.05 -37.33 -6.71
C ASP A 68 -11.31 -37.99 -8.08
N ALA A 69 -10.59 -37.56 -9.12
CA ALA A 69 -10.55 -38.22 -10.43
C ALA A 69 -9.72 -39.52 -10.48
N GLY A 70 -9.14 -39.95 -9.35
CA GLY A 70 -8.34 -41.18 -9.27
C GLY A 70 -6.88 -41.05 -9.73
N GLY A 71 -6.38 -39.82 -9.90
CA GLY A 71 -5.00 -39.54 -10.29
C GLY A 71 -3.98 -39.99 -9.26
N SER A 72 -2.77 -40.31 -9.73
CA SER A 72 -1.71 -40.80 -8.83
C SER A 72 -1.15 -39.67 -7.96
N GLY A 73 -0.65 -40.02 -6.77
CA GLY A 73 -0.03 -39.06 -5.86
C GLY A 73 1.08 -38.19 -6.48
N PRO A 74 2.01 -38.76 -7.29
CA PRO A 74 2.99 -37.99 -8.04
C PRO A 74 2.39 -37.02 -9.04
N GLU A 75 1.43 -37.45 -9.86
CA GLU A 75 0.78 -36.62 -10.90
C GLU A 75 0.06 -35.42 -10.28
N CYS A 76 -0.81 -35.63 -9.28
CA CYS A 76 -1.52 -34.52 -8.65
C CYS A 76 -0.59 -33.56 -7.90
N ARG A 77 0.61 -34.02 -7.48
CA ARG A 77 1.65 -33.13 -6.93
C ARG A 77 2.35 -32.32 -8.01
N GLN A 78 2.49 -32.88 -9.20
CA GLN A 78 3.12 -32.23 -10.34
C GLN A 78 2.22 -31.16 -10.93
N GLU A 79 0.95 -31.47 -11.18
CA GLU A 79 -0.06 -30.49 -11.65
C GLU A 79 -0.15 -29.27 -10.70
N LYS A 80 -0.25 -29.52 -9.39
CA LYS A 80 -0.16 -28.46 -8.38
C LYS A 80 1.12 -27.61 -8.48
N ARG A 81 2.25 -28.23 -8.80
CA ARG A 81 3.52 -27.50 -8.95
C ARG A 81 3.47 -26.64 -10.20
N GLU A 82 2.94 -27.14 -11.31
CA GLU A 82 2.81 -26.43 -12.58
C GLU A 82 1.95 -25.17 -12.42
N ILE A 83 0.75 -25.30 -11.82
CA ILE A 83 -0.13 -24.14 -11.51
C ILE A 83 0.60 -23.10 -10.65
N LYS A 84 1.32 -23.55 -9.62
CA LYS A 84 2.09 -22.63 -8.77
C LYS A 84 3.26 -21.97 -9.49
N GLN A 85 3.86 -22.62 -10.48
CA GLN A 85 4.95 -22.04 -11.27
C GLN A 85 4.41 -21.03 -12.28
N ASP A 86 3.26 -21.31 -12.91
CA ASP A 86 2.57 -20.37 -13.78
C ASP A 86 2.20 -19.08 -13.02
N ALA A 87 1.57 -19.21 -11.85
CA ALA A 87 1.24 -18.06 -11.00
C ALA A 87 2.49 -17.27 -10.55
N ARG A 88 3.63 -17.94 -10.35
CA ARG A 88 4.91 -17.25 -10.07
C ARG A 88 5.48 -16.54 -11.30
N GLY A 89 5.24 -17.06 -12.49
CA GLY A 89 5.55 -16.43 -13.78
C GLY A 89 4.75 -15.14 -13.93
N LYS A 90 3.43 -15.23 -13.89
CA LYS A 90 2.50 -14.08 -13.94
C LYS A 90 2.86 -12.99 -12.94
N ALA A 91 3.13 -13.39 -11.69
CA ALA A 91 3.52 -12.45 -10.64
C ALA A 91 4.94 -11.88 -10.75
N ARG A 92 5.78 -12.39 -11.66
CA ARG A 92 7.04 -11.72 -12.03
C ARG A 92 6.79 -10.71 -13.15
N ASP A 93 5.87 -11.01 -14.05
CA ASP A 93 5.56 -10.14 -15.17
C ASP A 93 4.83 -8.88 -14.70
N ILE A 94 3.87 -9.00 -13.75
CA ILE A 94 3.25 -7.86 -13.04
C ILE A 94 4.27 -6.90 -12.42
N LYS A 95 5.46 -7.39 -12.01
CA LYS A 95 6.48 -6.55 -11.37
C LYS A 95 7.47 -5.91 -12.35
N LYS A 96 7.43 -6.33 -13.61
CA LYS A 96 8.31 -5.84 -14.67
C LYS A 96 7.63 -4.78 -15.52
N ASP A 97 6.30 -4.85 -15.60
CA ASP A 97 5.45 -3.77 -16.11
C ASP A 97 5.62 -2.52 -15.23
#